data_AF-A0A5A7PDI9-F1
#
_entry.id   AF-A0A5A7PDI9-F1
#
_cell.length_a   1.000
_cell.length_b   1.000
_cell.length_c   1.000
_cell.angle_alpha   90.00
_cell.angle_beta   90.00
_cell.angle_gamma   90.00
#
_symmetry.space_group_name_H-M   'P 1'
#
loop_
_entity.id
_entity.type
_entity.pdbx_description
1 polymer ?
#
loop_
_entity_poly.entity_id
_entity_poly.type
_entity_poly.pdbx_seq_one_letter_code
_entity_poly.pdbx_strand_id
1 'polypeptide(L)'
;MSQLPVLRSSFHGMKVGCVQINPIPRTRPQTLSCAYKRPHNSRKTKKQEPLPQNVDLPQILPRKKKKPFAIPIKQIQQAGRADKKLAQMGIEKTLEPPQNGLLLPNLIPVAYQVIDAWKVLIRGVAQLMHVIPVHACR
;
A
#
# COMPACT_ATOMS: atom_id res chain seq x y z
N MET A 1 9.12 49.38 -15.30
CA MET A 1 10.32 48.63 -15.73
C MET A 1 11.15 48.32 -14.50
N SER A 2 11.10 47.08 -14.02
CA SER A 2 12.08 46.52 -13.07
C SER A 2 11.79 45.01 -12.94
N GLN A 3 12.49 44.22 -13.74
CA GLN A 3 12.45 42.75 -13.71
C GLN A 3 13.28 42.25 -12.52
N LEU A 4 12.73 41.32 -11.74
CA LEU A 4 13.47 40.57 -10.72
C LEU A 4 14.25 39.42 -11.38
N PRO A 5 15.52 39.17 -11.04
CA PRO A 5 16.29 38.10 -11.65
C PRO A 5 15.89 36.73 -11.10
N VAL A 6 15.52 35.81 -12.00
CA VAL A 6 15.30 34.39 -11.72
C VAL A 6 16.66 33.70 -11.54
N LEU A 7 16.91 33.17 -10.34
CA LEU A 7 18.11 32.37 -10.07
C LEU A 7 17.99 31.00 -10.77
N ARG A 8 18.70 30.81 -11.87
CA ARG A 8 18.86 29.50 -12.52
C ARG A 8 19.78 28.61 -11.68
N SER A 9 19.26 27.52 -11.12
CA SER A 9 20.07 26.46 -10.54
C SER A 9 20.70 25.62 -11.66
N SER A 10 22.01 25.73 -11.84
CA SER A 10 22.79 24.83 -12.71
C SER A 10 23.00 23.49 -12.02
N PHE A 11 22.25 22.45 -12.42
CA PHE A 11 22.60 21.07 -12.09
C PHE A 11 23.81 20.67 -12.93
N HIS A 12 25.01 20.71 -12.33
CA HIS A 12 26.18 20.04 -12.89
C HIS A 12 25.97 18.53 -12.77
N GLY A 13 25.74 17.88 -13.92
CA GLY A 13 25.56 16.45 -14.01
C GLY A 13 26.83 15.71 -13.59
N MET A 14 26.79 15.04 -12.44
CA MET A 14 27.78 14.03 -12.07
C MET A 14 27.55 12.82 -12.98
N LYS A 15 28.46 12.59 -13.93
CA LYS A 15 28.49 11.37 -14.75
C LYS A 15 28.88 10.19 -13.83
N VAL A 16 27.89 9.39 -13.43
CA VAL A 16 28.15 8.08 -12.85
C VAL A 16 28.55 7.15 -13.99
N GLY A 17 29.83 6.79 -14.04
CA GLY A 17 30.34 5.81 -15.01
C GLY A 17 29.69 4.45 -14.78
N CYS A 18 29.09 3.90 -15.84
CA CYS A 18 28.59 2.53 -15.83
C CYS A 18 29.79 1.60 -15.94
N VAL A 19 30.13 0.91 -14.84
CA VAL A 19 31.13 -0.16 -14.87
C VAL A 19 30.57 -1.29 -15.73
N GLN A 20 31.29 -1.65 -16.80
CA GLN A 20 30.94 -2.81 -17.62
C GLN A 20 31.27 -4.07 -16.81
N ILE A 21 30.22 -4.69 -16.26
CA ILE A 21 30.32 -6.00 -15.62
C ILE A 21 30.20 -7.04 -16.74
N ASN A 22 31.22 -7.89 -16.88
CA ASN A 22 31.23 -8.99 -17.85
C ASN A 22 29.98 -9.87 -17.74
N PRO A 23 29.41 -10.37 -18.84
CA PRO A 23 28.18 -11.15 -18.81
C PRO A 23 28.44 -12.53 -18.18
N ILE A 24 27.83 -12.74 -17.01
CA ILE A 24 27.72 -14.06 -16.36
C ILE A 24 26.89 -14.98 -17.28
N PRO A 25 27.29 -16.26 -17.49
CA PRO A 25 26.53 -17.18 -18.31
C PRO A 25 25.10 -17.35 -17.75
N ARG A 26 24.10 -17.13 -18.60
CA ARG A 26 22.68 -17.24 -18.26
C ARG A 26 22.33 -18.71 -18.03
N THR A 27 22.41 -19.18 -16.79
CA THR A 27 21.73 -20.40 -16.38
C THR A 27 20.23 -20.16 -16.55
N ARG A 28 19.57 -20.90 -17.46
CA ARG A 28 18.12 -20.85 -17.63
C ARG A 28 17.49 -21.13 -16.26
N PRO A 29 16.65 -20.25 -15.69
CA PRO A 29 15.85 -20.64 -14.55
C PRO A 29 14.91 -21.74 -15.04
N GLN A 30 15.17 -22.98 -14.62
CA GLN A 30 14.21 -24.06 -14.80
C GLN A 30 12.98 -23.66 -13.98
N THR A 31 11.90 -23.31 -14.65
CA THR A 31 10.58 -23.24 -14.01
C THR A 31 10.24 -24.66 -13.57
N LEU A 32 10.53 -24.99 -12.31
CA LEU A 32 9.97 -26.17 -11.68
C LEU A 32 8.46 -25.90 -11.51
N SER A 33 7.69 -26.30 -12.51
CA SER A 33 6.24 -26.39 -12.40
C SER A 33 5.91 -27.46 -11.35
N CYS A 34 5.72 -27.03 -10.11
CA CYS A 34 5.14 -27.86 -9.06
C CYS A 34 3.66 -28.11 -9.40
N ALA A 35 3.40 -29.05 -10.31
CA ALA A 35 2.07 -29.60 -10.53
C ALA A 35 1.76 -30.54 -9.37
N TYR A 36 1.32 -29.98 -8.24
CA TYR A 36 0.71 -30.81 -7.20
C TYR A 36 -0.62 -31.33 -7.76
N LYS A 37 -0.64 -32.61 -8.15
CA LYS A 37 -1.91 -33.30 -8.37
C LYS A 37 -2.57 -33.41 -7.00
N ARG A 38 -3.65 -32.66 -6.75
CA ARG A 38 -4.48 -32.91 -5.58
C ARG A 38 -4.97 -34.35 -5.66
N PRO A 39 -4.71 -35.22 -4.68
CA PRO A 39 -5.43 -36.47 -4.61
C PRO A 39 -6.92 -36.12 -4.47
N HIS A 40 -7.73 -36.57 -5.43
CA HIS A 40 -9.18 -36.50 -5.33
C HIS A 40 -9.61 -37.49 -4.24
N ASN A 41 -9.50 -37.03 -2.99
CA ASN A 41 -9.93 -37.78 -1.83
C ASN A 41 -11.43 -37.53 -1.68
N SER A 42 -12.24 -38.38 -2.30
CA SER A 42 -13.69 -38.49 -2.02
C SER A 42 -13.91 -39.14 -0.65
N ARG A 43 -13.26 -38.62 0.39
CA ARG A 43 -13.59 -38.96 1.77
C ARG A 43 -14.86 -38.19 2.11
N LYS A 44 -15.98 -38.90 2.25
CA LYS A 44 -17.15 -38.36 2.94
C LYS A 44 -16.72 -38.01 4.36
N THR A 45 -16.37 -36.74 4.59
CA THR A 45 -16.13 -36.23 5.93
C THR A 45 -17.45 -36.32 6.68
N LYS A 46 -17.51 -37.20 7.68
CA LYS A 46 -18.57 -37.12 8.70
C LYS A 46 -18.52 -35.70 9.25
N LYS A 47 -19.61 -34.96 9.06
CA LYS A 47 -19.78 -33.58 9.50
C LYS A 47 -19.65 -33.58 11.03
N GLN A 48 -18.48 -33.21 11.55
CA GLN A 48 -18.33 -32.89 12.96
C GLN A 48 -19.22 -31.68 13.25
N GLU A 49 -20.03 -31.75 14.29
CA GLU A 49 -20.76 -30.59 14.84
C GLU A 49 -19.73 -29.58 15.35
N PRO A 50 -19.58 -28.40 14.73
CA PRO A 50 -18.64 -27.41 15.19
C PRO A 50 -19.30 -26.63 16.34
N LEU A 51 -18.93 -26.95 17.58
CA LEU A 51 -19.09 -26.00 18.68
C LEU A 51 -18.09 -24.85 18.45
N PRO A 52 -18.56 -23.61 18.20
CA PRO A 52 -17.69 -22.58 17.66
C PRO A 52 -16.88 -21.91 18.77
N GLN A 53 -15.57 -22.16 18.77
CA GLN A 53 -14.64 -21.12 19.19
C GLN A 53 -14.81 -19.95 18.19
N ASN A 54 -15.15 -18.76 18.70
CA ASN A 54 -15.73 -17.57 18.02
C ASN A 54 -17.27 -17.58 17.92
N VAL A 55 -17.95 -17.37 19.07
CA VAL A 55 -19.41 -17.22 19.18
C VAL A 55 -19.91 -15.85 18.66
N ASP A 56 -19.01 -14.87 18.53
CA ASP A 56 -19.35 -13.49 18.14
C ASP A 56 -19.34 -13.24 16.62
N LEU A 57 -19.08 -14.27 15.81
CA LEU A 57 -19.16 -14.13 14.36
C LEU A 57 -20.62 -14.13 13.92
N PRO A 58 -21.03 -13.19 13.05
CA PRO A 58 -22.38 -13.21 12.50
C PRO A 58 -22.62 -14.54 11.79
N GLN A 59 -23.85 -15.04 11.89
CA GLN A 59 -24.24 -16.29 11.25
C GLN A 59 -23.84 -16.32 9.77
N ILE A 60 -23.16 -17.40 9.35
CA ILE A 60 -22.74 -17.56 7.97
C ILE A 60 -23.99 -17.66 7.08
N LEU A 61 -24.29 -16.56 6.37
CA LEU A 61 -25.40 -16.53 5.43
C LEU A 61 -25.11 -17.45 4.23
N PRO A 62 -26.14 -18.07 3.63
CA PRO A 62 -25.94 -18.90 2.44
C PRO A 62 -25.33 -18.07 1.32
N ARG A 63 -24.43 -18.68 0.53
CA ARG A 63 -23.69 -18.00 -0.56
C ARG A 63 -24.59 -17.29 -1.58
N LYS A 64 -25.86 -17.72 -1.70
CA LYS A 64 -26.90 -17.15 -2.57
C LYS A 64 -27.59 -15.91 -1.98
N LYS A 65 -27.48 -15.67 -0.67
CA LYS A 65 -28.01 -14.48 0.03
C LYS A 65 -26.86 -13.58 0.47
N LYS A 66 -26.03 -13.15 -0.50
CA LYS A 66 -25.07 -12.07 -0.23
C LYS A 66 -25.85 -10.81 0.13
N LYS A 67 -25.29 -10.00 1.02
CA LYS A 67 -25.83 -8.67 1.30
C LYS A 67 -25.96 -7.91 -0.03
N PRO A 68 -27.11 -7.28 -0.31
CA PRO A 68 -27.26 -6.48 -1.51
C PRO A 68 -26.21 -5.36 -1.49
N PHE A 69 -25.61 -5.09 -2.65
CA PHE A 69 -24.66 -3.98 -2.78
C PHE A 69 -25.41 -2.66 -2.61
N ALA A 70 -24.77 -1.68 -1.97
CA ALA A 70 -25.31 -0.32 -1.86
C ALA A 70 -25.61 0.28 -3.25
N ILE A 71 -24.81 -0.08 -4.26
CA ILE A 71 -24.99 0.29 -5.66
C ILE A 71 -25.25 -0.98 -6.48
N PRO A 72 -26.27 -1.03 -7.35
CA PRO A 72 -26.52 -2.16 -8.24
C PRO A 72 -25.29 -2.58 -9.05
N ILE A 73 -25.02 -3.89 -9.11
CA ILE A 73 -23.82 -4.46 -9.77
C ILE A 73 -23.67 -3.99 -11.22
N LYS A 74 -24.77 -3.85 -11.97
CA LYS A 74 -24.75 -3.40 -13.37
C LYS A 74 -24.16 -1.99 -13.50
N GLN A 75 -24.47 -1.10 -12.56
CA GLN A 75 -23.96 0.27 -12.55
C GLN A 75 -22.46 0.29 -12.24
N ILE A 76 -22.02 -0.52 -11.26
CA ILE A 76 -20.60 -0.68 -10.92
C ILE A 76 -19.81 -1.18 -12.15
N GLN A 77 -20.35 -2.17 -12.86
CA GLN A 77 -19.73 -2.70 -14.07
C GLN A 77 -19.67 -1.67 -15.21
N GLN A 78 -20.73 -0.88 -15.40
CA GLN A 78 -20.75 0.18 -16.41
C GLN A 78 -19.71 1.27 -16.11
N ALA A 79 -19.62 1.73 -14.86
CA ALA A 79 -18.61 2.69 -14.42
C ALA A 79 -17.19 2.16 -14.65
N GLY A 80 -16.91 0.92 -14.25
CA GLY A 80 -15.60 0.31 -14.46
C GLY A 80 -15.23 0.13 -15.95
N ARG A 81 -16.21 -0.13 -16.83
CA ARG A 81 -15.99 -0.18 -18.27
C ARG A 81 -15.68 1.20 -18.86
N ALA A 82 -16.35 2.24 -18.37
CA ALA A 82 -16.08 3.62 -18.79
C ALA A 82 -14.66 4.05 -18.37
N ASP A 83 -14.29 3.81 -17.10
CA ASP A 83 -12.95 4.11 -16.58
C ASP A 83 -11.87 3.36 -17.37
N LYS A 84 -12.09 2.08 -17.71
CA LYS A 84 -11.17 1.30 -18.54
C LYS A 84 -10.98 1.89 -19.93
N LYS A 85 -12.05 2.40 -20.56
CA LYS A 85 -11.97 3.03 -21.88
C LYS A 85 -11.15 4.32 -21.83
N LEU A 86 -11.34 5.15 -20.80
CA LEU A 86 -10.55 6.38 -20.60
C LEU A 86 -9.06 6.05 -20.43
N ALA A 87 -8.74 5.05 -19.60
CA ALA A 87 -7.36 4.60 -19.42
C ALA A 87 -6.71 4.07 -20.71
N GLN A 88 -7.48 3.39 -21.57
CA GLN A 88 -7.00 2.94 -22.89
C GLN A 88 -6.69 4.11 -23.85
N MET A 89 -7.36 5.25 -23.67
CA MET A 89 -7.08 6.48 -24.43
C MET A 89 -5.95 7.32 -23.81
N GLY A 90 -5.30 6.84 -22.73
CA GLY A 90 -4.28 7.59 -22.00
C GLY A 90 -4.82 8.75 -21.16
N ILE A 91 -6.14 8.81 -20.98
CA ILE A 91 -6.79 9.84 -20.15
C ILE A 91 -6.93 9.28 -18.74
N GLU A 92 -6.09 9.75 -17.83
CA GLU A 92 -6.21 9.42 -16.42
C GLU A 92 -7.46 10.06 -15.82
N LYS A 93 -8.21 9.28 -15.03
CA LYS A 93 -9.36 9.79 -14.29
C LYS A 93 -8.85 10.67 -13.15
N THR A 94 -9.16 11.97 -13.20
CA THR A 94 -8.96 12.86 -12.06
C THR A 94 -9.80 12.35 -10.89
N LEU A 95 -9.14 11.95 -9.81
CA LEU A 95 -9.79 11.50 -8.60
C LEU A 95 -10.11 12.72 -7.75
N GLU A 96 -11.40 12.92 -7.49
CA GLU A 96 -11.83 13.87 -6.45
C GLU A 96 -11.50 13.30 -5.07
N PRO A 97 -11.15 14.16 -4.10
CA PRO A 97 -11.02 13.71 -2.72
C PRO A 97 -12.35 13.10 -2.26
N PRO A 98 -12.30 12.03 -1.44
CA PRO A 98 -13.52 11.44 -0.91
C PRO A 98 -14.29 12.49 -0.09
N GLN A 99 -15.63 12.52 -0.23
CA GLN A 99 -16.51 13.44 0.50
C GLN A 99 -16.32 13.36 2.02
N ASN A 100 -16.08 12.14 2.52
CA ASN A 100 -15.55 11.91 3.84
C ASN A 100 -14.03 11.92 3.69
N GLY A 101 -13.42 13.09 3.83
CA GLY A 101 -11.97 13.22 3.75
C GLY A 101 -11.34 12.17 4.66
N LEU A 102 -10.35 11.44 4.14
CA LEU A 102 -9.44 10.61 4.95
C LEU A 102 -8.89 11.38 6.17
N LEU A 103 -8.94 12.71 6.09
CA LEU A 103 -8.74 13.67 7.14
C LEU A 103 -10.08 14.00 7.82
N LEU A 104 -10.33 13.40 8.99
CA LEU A 104 -11.29 13.95 9.93
C LEU A 104 -10.79 15.35 10.34
N PRO A 105 -11.57 16.44 10.15
CA PRO A 105 -11.14 17.79 10.53
C PRO A 105 -10.67 17.88 11.99
N ASN A 106 -11.26 17.07 12.85
CA ASN A 106 -10.93 16.97 14.27
C ASN A 106 -9.55 16.35 14.55
N LEU A 107 -8.98 15.56 13.63
CA LEU A 107 -7.65 14.95 13.77
C LEU A 107 -6.53 15.85 13.26
N ILE A 108 -6.84 16.87 12.47
CA ILE A 108 -5.86 17.85 11.96
C ILE A 108 -5.10 18.54 13.11
N PRO A 109 -5.76 19.13 14.13
CA PRO A 109 -5.03 19.77 15.24
C PRO A 109 -4.19 18.77 16.04
N VAL A 110 -4.67 17.53 16.21
CA VAL A 110 -3.93 16.47 16.89
C VAL A 110 -2.64 16.12 16.14
N ALA A 111 -2.70 16.04 14.81
CA ALA A 111 -1.52 15.77 13.98
C ALA A 111 -0.43 16.84 14.18
N TYR A 112 -0.80 18.12 14.21
CA TYR A 112 0.15 19.21 14.49
C TYR A 112 0.77 19.08 15.88
N GLN A 113 -0.04 18.82 16.91
CA GLN A 113 0.45 18.63 18.29
C GLN A 113 1.44 17.46 18.37
N VAL A 114 1.15 16.33 17.73
CA VAL A 114 2.03 15.16 17.70
C VAL A 114 3.35 15.48 17.01
N ILE A 115 3.31 16.19 15.87
CA ILE A 115 4.51 16.60 15.14
C ILE A 115 5.37 17.54 15.99
N ASP A 116 4.76 18.49 16.70
CA ASP A 116 5.48 19.43 17.54
C ASP A 116 6.08 18.74 18.79
N ALA A 117 5.33 17.84 19.42
CA ALA A 117 5.85 17.00 20.51
C ALA A 117 7.02 16.12 20.04
N TRP A 118 6.92 15.54 18.83
CA TRP A 118 7.99 14.73 18.25
C TRP A 118 9.26 15.54 18.00
N LYS A 119 9.16 16.78 17.52
CA LYS A 119 10.31 17.68 17.37
C LYS A 119 11.01 17.92 18.71
N VAL A 120 10.25 18.15 19.78
CA VAL A 120 10.80 18.36 21.13
C VAL A 120 11.50 17.10 21.62
N LEU A 121 10.86 15.93 21.49
CA LEU A 121 11.43 14.66 21.89
C LEU A 121 12.76 14.36 21.19
N ILE A 122 12.81 14.50 19.86
CA ILE A 122 14.02 14.24 19.08
C ILE A 122 15.16 15.19 19.49
N ARG A 123 14.86 16.47 19.72
CA ARG A 123 15.86 17.44 20.22
C ARG A 123 16.39 17.05 21.60
N GLY A 124 15.50 16.65 22.51
CA GLY A 124 15.88 16.22 23.86
C GLY A 124 16.74 14.95 23.84
N VAL A 125 16.35 13.94 23.06
CA VAL A 125 17.13 12.70 22.88
C VAL A 125 18.50 13.01 22.29
N ALA A 126 18.56 13.87 21.26
CA ALA A 126 19.83 14.27 20.67
C ALA A 126 20.76 14.92 21.70
N GLN A 127 20.26 15.85 22.52
CA GLN A 127 21.05 16.47 23.59
C GLN A 127 21.52 15.43 24.62
N LEU A 128 20.65 14.49 25.01
CA LEU A 128 20.98 13.47 25.99
C LEU A 128 22.10 12.53 25.50
N MET A 129 22.10 12.17 24.23
CA MET A 129 23.16 11.34 23.62
C MET A 129 24.54 12.02 23.62
N HIS A 130 24.61 13.35 23.70
CA HIS A 130 25.90 14.05 23.83
C HIS A 130 26.45 13.97 25.27
N VAL A 131 25.56 13.88 26.27
CA VAL A 131 25.94 13.86 27.69
C VAL A 131 26.15 12.42 28.19
N ILE A 132 25.32 11.49 27.73
CA ILE A 132 25.37 10.08 28.14
C ILE A 132 25.98 9.27 26.99
N PRO A 133 27.19 8.70 27.16
CA PRO A 133 27.80 7.88 26.13
C PRO A 133 26.98 6.60 25.94
N VAL A 134 26.42 6.42 24.74
CA VAL A 134 25.73 5.21 24.34
C VAL A 134 26.71 4.31 23.60
N HIS A 135 27.07 3.17 24.21
CA HIS A 135 27.93 2.18 23.58
C HIS A 135 27.08 1.15 22.82
N ALA A 136 27.43 0.88 21.57
CA ALA A 136 26.87 -0.23 20.81
C ALA A 136 27.84 -1.41 20.82
N CYS A 137 27.32 -2.62 21.05
CA CYS A 137 28.09 -3.86 20.86
C CYS A 137 28.22 -4.17 19.36
N ARG A 138 29.28 -4.90 19.00
CA ARG A 138 29.60 -5.29 17.63
C ARG A 138 28.96 -6.62 17.24
#